data_AF-A0A1H0W6S5-F1
#
_entry.id   AF-A0A1H0W6S5-F1
#
_cell.length_a   1.000
_cell.length_b   1.000
_cell.length_c   1.000
_cell.angle_alpha   90.00
_cell.angle_beta   90.00
_cell.angle_gamma   90.00
#
_symmetry.space_group_name_H-M   'P 1'
#
loop_
_entity.id
_entity.type
_entity.pdbx_description
1 polymer ?
#
loop_
_entity_poly.entity_id
_entity_poly.type
_entity_poly.pdbx_seq_one_letter_code
_entity_poly.pdbx_strand_id
1 'polypeptide(L)'
;MTRKNSLTELYDQLKKFHLSDGLYVIGAVNAALKYGTLKPDRKNIPDWIWGWLQARGRSEQDRRSLSISLSRMARFLLLSSANDYKGIFLDLNNPAVHKAYNQVVNLEELDESLGEDTLSKFSLYFNRIGQIQFPLQASKKTIIGRGFLLFHKLVLATPTDYDFDKKFKEYFGLTLIEFMSTGFAMWILTNGTLDYEIKNEIKELKHVITLETQRIFLSLSCGTPQRYREFVRGADWKTPHKLKDMYALEPLTIMPAVKVEKSSKLSSTTYVVPQAKYLLDRASSGIFYLLGDKEKELAESEGKKGKNPFRNAFGMVYRAYVGEHLSIPGRHEFIDLDNDFVQTDGKLPDFAIVQEDICILFEVKTSLLNIDARTYFEKQTMEKEVKAGNIQKAIN
;
A
#
# COMPACT_ATOMS: atom_id res chain seq x y z
N MET A 1 20.99 -2.57 31.79
CA MET A 1 20.36 -3.32 30.69
C MET A 1 18.95 -2.77 30.48
N THR A 2 18.74 -1.97 29.45
CA THR A 2 17.40 -1.53 29.03
C THR A 2 16.63 -2.77 28.56
N ARG A 3 15.45 -3.04 29.13
CA ARG A 3 14.55 -4.11 28.66
C ARG A 3 14.33 -3.92 27.16
N LYS A 4 14.68 -4.93 26.36
CA LYS A 4 14.43 -4.92 24.92
C LYS A 4 12.90 -4.97 24.73
N ASN A 5 12.33 -3.94 24.11
CA ASN A 5 10.89 -3.92 23.82
C ASN A 5 10.58 -5.10 22.90
N SER A 6 9.64 -5.96 23.31
CA SER A 6 9.20 -7.08 22.47
C SER A 6 7.84 -6.84 21.82
N LEU A 7 7.56 -7.55 20.72
CA LEU A 7 6.25 -7.54 20.06
C LEU A 7 5.15 -7.98 21.03
N THR A 8 5.43 -8.97 21.87
CA THR A 8 4.50 -9.46 22.90
C THR A 8 4.16 -8.36 23.90
N GLU A 9 5.18 -7.67 24.44
CA GLU A 9 4.99 -6.55 25.37
C GLU A 9 4.21 -5.40 24.74
N LEU A 10 4.45 -5.11 23.45
CA LEU A 10 3.69 -4.12 22.70
C LEU A 10 2.23 -4.54 22.58
N TYR A 11 1.94 -5.79 22.21
CA TYR A 11 0.57 -6.28 22.10
C TYR A 11 -0.17 -6.29 23.43
N ASP A 12 0.48 -6.67 24.52
CA ASP A 12 -0.14 -6.62 25.84
C ASP A 12 -0.42 -5.19 26.28
N GLN A 13 0.36 -4.22 25.81
CA GLN A 13 0.05 -2.81 26.00
C GLN A 13 -1.11 -2.35 25.10
N LEU A 14 -1.12 -2.73 23.82
CA LEU A 14 -2.11 -2.28 22.83
C LEU A 14 -3.51 -2.86 23.07
N LYS A 15 -3.63 -4.11 23.53
CA LYS A 15 -4.90 -4.77 23.90
C LYS A 15 -5.72 -4.00 24.92
N LYS A 16 -5.08 -3.10 25.67
CA LYS A 16 -5.72 -2.27 26.69
C LYS A 16 -6.49 -1.10 26.10
N PHE A 17 -6.34 -0.78 24.81
CA PHE A 17 -7.03 0.35 24.19
C PHE A 17 -8.27 -0.09 23.42
N HIS A 18 -9.25 0.82 23.31
CA HIS A 18 -10.34 0.67 22.35
C HIS A 18 -9.79 0.72 20.92
N LEU A 19 -10.18 -0.25 20.10
CA LEU A 19 -9.64 -0.41 18.76
C LEU A 19 -10.11 0.72 17.83
N SER A 20 -11.42 0.86 17.64
CA SER A 20 -12.03 1.81 16.71
C SER A 20 -11.68 3.25 17.09
N ASP A 21 -11.80 3.58 18.38
CA ASP A 21 -11.44 4.89 18.91
C ASP A 21 -9.94 5.19 18.76
N GLY A 22 -9.07 4.20 18.99
CA GLY A 22 -7.63 4.35 18.83
C GLY A 22 -7.21 4.53 17.37
N LEU A 23 -7.79 3.75 16.46
CA LEU A 23 -7.59 3.92 15.03
C LEU A 23 -8.07 5.27 14.54
N TYR A 24 -9.18 5.79 15.07
CA TYR A 24 -9.69 7.12 14.74
C TYR A 24 -8.71 8.22 15.13
N VAL A 25 -8.20 8.18 16.37
CA VAL A 25 -7.24 9.17 16.84
C VAL A 25 -5.96 9.15 15.98
N ILE A 26 -5.46 7.96 15.65
CA ILE A 26 -4.33 7.80 14.72
C ILE A 26 -4.67 8.35 13.33
N GLY A 27 -5.83 8.00 12.80
CA GLY A 27 -6.32 8.45 11.49
C GLY A 27 -6.45 9.96 11.41
N ALA A 28 -6.93 10.62 12.48
CA ALA A 28 -7.07 12.07 12.54
C ALA A 28 -5.71 12.79 12.49
N VAL A 29 -4.69 12.28 13.21
CA VAL A 29 -3.32 12.82 13.11
C VAL A 29 -2.76 12.64 11.70
N ASN A 30 -2.91 11.45 11.11
CA ASN A 30 -2.41 11.18 9.76
C ASN A 30 -3.15 12.00 8.69
N ALA A 31 -4.46 12.21 8.85
CA ALA A 31 -5.23 13.07 7.97
C ALA A 31 -4.80 14.54 8.08
N ALA A 32 -4.48 15.03 9.28
CA ALA A 32 -3.95 16.38 9.48
C ALA A 32 -2.61 16.61 8.78
N LEU A 33 -1.77 15.58 8.72
CA LEU A 33 -0.46 15.63 8.05
C LEU A 33 -0.53 15.25 6.57
N LYS A 34 -1.69 14.83 6.07
CA LYS A 34 -1.81 14.22 4.75
C LYS A 34 -1.43 15.15 3.63
N TYR A 35 -1.58 16.47 3.73
CA TYR A 35 -1.23 17.43 2.67
C TYR A 35 0.23 17.85 2.64
N GLY A 36 0.97 17.59 3.72
CA GLY A 36 2.39 17.89 3.83
C GLY A 36 2.77 18.13 5.27
N THR A 37 4.00 17.76 5.61
CA THR A 37 4.53 17.89 6.96
C THR A 37 5.13 19.26 7.24
N LEU A 38 5.46 20.05 6.21
CA LEU A 38 6.10 21.36 6.39
C LEU A 38 5.14 22.43 6.92
N LYS A 39 3.96 22.55 6.30
CA LYS A 39 2.90 23.51 6.65
C LYS A 39 1.55 22.79 6.66
N PRO A 40 1.16 22.16 7.79
CA PRO A 40 -0.13 21.49 7.86
C PRO A 40 -1.25 22.54 7.78
N ASP A 41 -2.30 22.22 7.03
CA ASP A 41 -3.44 23.12 6.82
C ASP A 41 -4.41 23.03 7.99
N ARG A 42 -4.47 24.09 8.81
CA ARG A 42 -5.35 24.14 9.98
C ARG A 42 -6.84 24.00 9.60
N LYS A 43 -7.25 24.41 8.39
CA LYS A 43 -8.67 24.55 8.01
C LYS A 43 -9.50 23.28 8.23
N ASN A 44 -8.86 22.11 8.17
CA ASN A 44 -9.52 20.80 8.28
C ASN A 44 -8.94 19.93 9.41
N ILE A 45 -8.27 20.52 10.40
CA ILE A 45 -7.67 19.80 11.54
C ILE A 45 -8.48 20.12 12.79
N PRO A 46 -9.01 19.11 13.52
CA PRO A 46 -9.65 19.35 14.81
C PRO A 46 -8.72 20.09 15.79
N ASP A 47 -9.24 21.07 16.53
CA ASP A 47 -8.39 21.93 17.38
C ASP A 47 -7.55 21.14 18.40
N TRP A 48 -8.07 20.03 18.92
CA TRP A 48 -7.33 19.17 19.84
C TRP A 48 -6.14 18.45 19.17
N ILE A 49 -6.27 18.05 17.90
CA ILE A 49 -5.16 17.52 17.10
C ILE A 49 -4.17 18.62 16.78
N TRP A 50 -4.66 19.81 16.41
CA TRP A 50 -3.81 20.95 16.10
C TRP A 50 -2.95 21.34 17.31
N GLY A 51 -3.56 21.50 18.48
CA GLY A 51 -2.84 21.79 19.73
C GLY A 51 -1.80 20.73 20.07
N TRP A 52 -2.13 19.44 19.88
CA TRP A 52 -1.19 18.35 20.08
C TRP A 52 -0.01 18.39 19.10
N LEU A 53 -0.27 18.64 17.81
CA LEU A 53 0.75 18.77 16.76
C LEU A 53 1.67 19.98 17.00
N GLN A 54 1.15 21.10 17.51
CA GLN A 54 1.98 22.25 17.87
C GLN A 54 2.93 21.92 19.02
N ALA A 55 2.48 21.12 19.99
CA ALA A 55 3.30 20.72 21.13
C ALA A 55 4.41 19.71 20.76
N ARG A 56 4.10 18.72 19.91
CA ARG A 56 4.94 17.53 19.66
C ARG A 56 5.46 17.38 18.22
N GLY A 57 4.84 18.01 17.23
CA GLY A 57 5.27 18.03 15.83
C GLY A 57 5.91 19.36 15.45
N ARG A 58 6.98 19.75 16.16
CA ARG A 58 7.57 21.09 16.05
C ARG A 58 8.36 21.28 14.75
N SER A 59 9.00 20.21 14.28
CA SER A 59 9.71 20.20 13.00
C SER A 59 9.00 19.36 11.94
N GLU A 60 9.41 19.52 10.68
CA GLU A 60 8.97 18.66 9.59
C GLU A 60 9.35 17.19 9.85
N GLN A 61 10.56 16.95 10.34
CA GLN A 61 11.06 15.62 10.64
C GLN A 61 10.22 14.94 11.73
N ASP A 62 9.84 15.67 12.78
CA ASP A 62 8.97 15.15 13.84
C ASP A 62 7.64 14.69 13.25
N ARG A 63 7.01 15.54 12.43
CA ARG A 63 5.71 15.21 11.81
C ARG A 63 5.80 14.00 10.88
N ARG A 64 6.87 13.87 10.10
CA ARG A 64 7.11 12.67 9.27
C ARG A 64 7.25 11.42 10.14
N SER A 65 8.07 11.49 11.19
CA SER A 65 8.30 10.39 12.12
C SER A 65 7.02 9.97 12.86
N LEU A 66 6.23 10.95 13.31
CA LEU A 66 4.91 10.74 13.91
C LEU A 66 3.98 10.01 12.95
N SER A 67 3.88 10.46 11.69
CA SER A 67 2.98 9.83 10.72
C SER A 67 3.35 8.36 10.46
N ILE A 68 4.63 8.07 10.24
CA ILE A 68 5.12 6.70 10.01
C ILE A 68 4.89 5.82 11.24
N SER A 69 5.26 6.32 12.43
CA SER A 69 5.18 5.55 13.68
C SER A 69 3.73 5.29 14.09
N LEU A 70 2.83 6.25 13.90
CA LEU A 70 1.41 6.06 14.16
C LEU A 70 0.77 5.12 13.13
N SER A 71 1.17 5.14 11.86
CA SER A 71 0.74 4.12 10.89
C SER A 71 1.16 2.71 11.31
N ARG A 72 2.41 2.53 11.75
CA ARG A 72 2.88 1.24 12.31
C ARG A 72 2.08 0.85 13.57
N MET A 73 1.80 1.80 14.44
CA MET A 73 0.99 1.57 15.64
C MET A 73 -0.44 1.14 15.30
N ALA A 74 -1.07 1.72 14.27
CA ALA A 74 -2.40 1.30 13.80
C ALA A 74 -2.40 -0.15 13.31
N ARG A 75 -1.38 -0.55 12.54
CA ARG A 75 -1.17 -1.96 12.14
C ARG A 75 -1.08 -2.86 13.36
N PHE A 76 -0.21 -2.55 14.31
CA PHE A 76 -0.06 -3.38 15.51
C PHE A 76 -1.34 -3.40 16.37
N LEU A 77 -2.09 -2.30 16.42
CA LEU A 77 -3.36 -2.25 17.14
C LEU A 77 -4.38 -3.22 16.52
N LEU A 78 -4.51 -3.25 15.18
CA LEU A 78 -5.34 -4.22 14.45
C LEU A 78 -4.92 -5.68 14.71
N LEU A 79 -3.61 -5.93 14.82
CA LEU A 79 -3.06 -7.26 15.02
C LEU A 79 -3.05 -7.73 16.48
N SER A 80 -3.11 -6.80 17.44
CA SER A 80 -2.95 -7.08 18.88
C SER A 80 -4.13 -7.81 19.54
N SER A 81 -5.27 -7.96 18.86
CA SER A 81 -6.55 -8.39 19.45
C SER A 81 -7.22 -7.36 20.38
N ALA A 82 -6.79 -6.09 20.33
CA ALA A 82 -7.58 -4.97 20.85
C ALA A 82 -9.02 -5.01 20.30
N ASN A 83 -9.99 -4.59 21.10
CA ASN A 83 -11.40 -4.60 20.74
C ASN A 83 -12.15 -3.43 21.41
N ASP A 84 -13.39 -3.22 20.99
CA ASP A 84 -14.21 -2.09 21.41
C ASP A 84 -15.10 -2.37 22.64
N TYR A 85 -14.97 -3.55 23.25
CA TYR A 85 -15.77 -3.94 24.42
C TYR A 85 -15.06 -3.65 25.74
N LYS A 86 -13.72 -3.55 25.72
CA LYS A 86 -12.90 -3.35 26.91
C LYS A 86 -11.69 -2.49 26.54
N GLY A 87 -11.42 -1.46 27.33
CA GLY A 87 -10.17 -0.73 27.22
C GLY A 87 -10.23 0.70 27.70
N ILE A 88 -9.12 1.38 27.48
CA ILE A 88 -8.88 2.78 27.76
C ILE A 88 -9.00 3.52 26.41
N PHE A 89 -9.59 4.69 26.42
CA PHE A 89 -9.57 5.57 25.25
C PHE A 89 -8.10 5.94 24.93
N LEU A 90 -7.73 5.87 23.64
CA LEU A 90 -6.40 6.28 23.19
C LEU A 90 -6.32 7.80 23.19
N ASP A 91 -5.97 8.37 24.34
CA ASP A 91 -5.61 9.78 24.45
C ASP A 91 -4.11 9.95 24.18
N LEU A 92 -3.77 10.77 23.19
CA LEU A 92 -2.38 11.04 22.80
C LEU A 92 -1.54 11.73 23.90
N ASN A 93 -2.15 12.19 24.98
CA ASN A 93 -1.44 12.71 26.16
C ASN A 93 -1.26 11.67 27.27
N ASN A 94 -1.89 10.50 27.15
CA ASN A 94 -1.84 9.46 28.17
C ASN A 94 -0.45 8.79 28.21
N PRO A 95 0.19 8.66 29.40
CA PRO A 95 1.47 7.97 29.53
C PRO A 95 1.48 6.54 28.97
N ALA A 96 0.34 5.83 29.03
CA ALA A 96 0.19 4.49 28.46
C ALA A 96 0.31 4.49 26.93
N VAL A 97 -0.17 5.56 26.27
CA VAL A 97 -0.06 5.74 24.81
C VAL A 97 1.36 6.14 24.44
N HIS A 98 2.00 7.03 25.19
CA HIS A 98 3.43 7.33 24.99
C HIS A 98 4.31 6.08 25.14
N LYS A 99 4.00 5.21 26.10
CA LYS A 99 4.70 3.93 26.26
C LYS A 99 4.53 3.05 25.03
N ALA A 100 3.30 2.87 24.54
CA ALA A 100 3.04 2.07 23.34
C ALA A 100 3.73 2.67 22.09
N TYR A 101 3.68 4.00 21.93
CA TYR A 101 4.38 4.71 20.88
C TYR A 101 5.90 4.46 20.93
N ASN A 102 6.51 4.61 22.11
CA ASN A 102 7.94 4.35 22.29
C ASN A 102 8.29 2.88 22.03
N GLN A 103 7.42 1.94 22.39
CA GLN A 103 7.60 0.52 22.04
C GLN A 103 7.59 0.32 20.52
N VAL A 104 6.68 0.98 19.78
CA VAL A 104 6.61 0.89 18.30
C VAL A 104 7.87 1.48 17.64
N VAL A 105 8.30 2.66 18.09
CA VAL A 105 9.48 3.35 17.56
C VAL A 105 10.73 2.50 17.74
N ASN A 106 10.88 1.89 18.93
CA ASN A 106 12.06 1.11 19.31
C ASN A 106 11.83 -0.41 19.15
N LEU A 107 10.87 -0.83 18.31
CA LEU A 107 10.62 -2.25 18.06
C LEU A 107 11.67 -2.77 17.07
N GLU A 108 12.79 -3.23 17.62
CA GLU A 108 13.94 -3.79 16.90
C GLU A 108 14.13 -5.25 17.28
N GLU A 109 13.35 -6.12 16.63
CA GLU A 109 13.55 -7.56 16.75
C GLU A 109 14.20 -8.11 15.48
N LEU A 110 15.51 -8.35 15.58
CA LEU A 110 16.27 -9.07 14.58
C LEU A 110 15.76 -10.51 14.46
N ASP A 111 15.89 -11.06 13.26
CA ASP A 111 15.57 -12.45 12.98
C ASP A 111 16.61 -13.37 13.62
N GLU A 112 16.21 -14.09 14.67
CA GLU A 112 17.11 -14.98 15.42
C GLU A 112 17.42 -16.27 14.65
N SER A 113 16.64 -16.61 13.62
CA SER A 113 16.85 -17.80 12.79
C SER A 113 18.17 -17.80 12.02
N LEU A 114 18.82 -16.64 11.89
CA LEU A 114 20.11 -16.48 11.20
C LEU A 114 21.35 -16.75 12.08
N GLY A 115 21.21 -17.31 13.27
CA GLY A 115 22.37 -17.71 14.10
C GLY A 115 23.23 -16.53 14.54
N GLU A 116 24.54 -16.53 14.33
CA GLU A 116 25.45 -15.45 14.78
C GLU A 116 25.77 -14.40 13.71
N ASP A 117 25.33 -14.59 12.46
CA ASP A 117 25.66 -13.68 11.35
C ASP A 117 24.94 -12.33 11.49
N THR A 118 25.62 -11.41 12.18
CA THR A 118 25.08 -10.10 12.54
C THR A 118 24.91 -9.19 11.31
N LEU A 119 25.84 -9.25 10.34
CA LEU A 119 25.75 -8.43 9.13
C LEU A 119 24.55 -8.82 8.27
N SER A 120 24.33 -10.12 8.06
CA SER A 120 23.15 -10.60 7.33
C SER A 120 21.85 -10.25 8.05
N LYS A 121 21.81 -10.34 9.39
CA LYS A 121 20.65 -9.92 10.19
C LYS A 121 20.31 -8.44 10.00
N PHE A 122 21.31 -7.56 10.02
CA PHE A 122 21.12 -6.13 9.79
C PHE A 122 20.67 -5.86 8.35
N SER A 123 21.29 -6.51 7.36
CA SER A 123 20.89 -6.39 5.95
C SER A 123 19.42 -6.78 5.75
N LEU A 124 19.00 -7.94 6.26
CA LEU A 124 17.59 -8.35 6.20
C LEU A 124 16.66 -7.38 6.92
N TYR A 125 17.05 -6.91 8.10
CA TYR A 125 16.27 -5.92 8.85
C TYR A 125 16.06 -4.65 8.02
N PHE A 126 17.12 -4.07 7.45
CA PHE A 126 17.01 -2.85 6.63
C PHE A 126 16.19 -3.07 5.36
N ASN A 127 16.33 -4.20 4.68
CA ASN A 127 15.53 -4.53 3.51
C ASN A 127 14.03 -4.60 3.84
N ARG A 128 13.68 -5.29 4.93
CA ARG A 128 12.29 -5.42 5.41
C ARG A 128 11.71 -4.07 5.86
N ILE A 129 12.48 -3.27 6.60
CA ILE A 129 12.04 -1.93 7.04
C ILE A 129 11.88 -0.98 5.85
N GLY A 130 12.80 -1.00 4.89
CA GLY A 130 12.73 -0.18 3.68
C GLY A 130 11.44 -0.43 2.89
N GLN A 131 11.06 -1.69 2.72
CA GLN A 131 9.82 -2.08 2.04
C GLN A 131 8.55 -1.50 2.71
N ILE A 132 8.54 -1.36 4.03
CA ILE A 132 7.39 -0.81 4.78
C ILE A 132 7.39 0.72 4.72
N GLN A 133 8.57 1.35 4.84
CA GLN A 133 8.69 2.80 4.99
C GLN A 133 8.65 3.55 3.65
N PHE A 134 9.31 3.06 2.61
CA PHE A 134 9.42 3.80 1.34
C PHE A 134 8.08 4.06 0.65
N PRO A 135 7.10 3.12 0.65
CA PRO A 135 5.78 3.42 0.12
C PRO A 135 5.17 4.66 0.75
N LEU A 136 5.30 4.83 2.08
CA LEU A 136 4.80 6.00 2.84
C LEU A 136 5.43 7.33 2.40
N GLN A 137 6.65 7.31 1.85
CA GLN A 137 7.40 8.49 1.44
C GLN A 137 7.12 8.90 -0.01
N ALA A 138 6.48 8.05 -0.82
CA ALA A 138 6.19 8.35 -2.22
C ALA A 138 5.29 9.59 -2.37
N SER A 139 5.69 10.49 -3.27
CA SER A 139 4.97 11.72 -3.59
C SER A 139 3.58 11.43 -4.16
N LYS A 140 2.57 12.14 -3.66
CA LYS A 140 1.18 11.99 -4.13
C LYS A 140 1.03 12.35 -5.60
N LYS A 141 1.76 13.38 -6.08
CA LYS A 141 1.74 13.78 -7.49
C LYS A 141 2.15 12.61 -8.37
N THR A 142 3.20 11.89 -7.95
CA THR A 142 3.67 10.69 -8.63
C THR A 142 2.63 9.57 -8.57
N ILE A 143 1.98 9.33 -7.43
CA ILE A 143 0.98 8.25 -7.31
C ILE A 143 -0.28 8.52 -8.16
N ILE A 144 -0.80 9.75 -8.12
CA ILE A 144 -1.94 10.19 -8.92
C ILE A 144 -1.59 10.12 -10.41
N GLY A 145 -0.50 10.78 -10.80
CA GLY A 145 -0.07 10.85 -12.19
C GLY A 145 0.22 9.46 -12.78
N ARG A 146 0.95 8.63 -12.04
CA ARG A 146 1.24 7.24 -12.46
C ARG A 146 -0.02 6.40 -12.57
N GLY A 147 -0.94 6.50 -11.60
CA GLY A 147 -2.20 5.76 -11.64
C GLY A 147 -3.04 6.11 -12.86
N PHE A 148 -3.21 7.40 -13.11
CA PHE A 148 -3.92 7.90 -14.29
C PHE A 148 -3.22 7.50 -15.59
N LEU A 149 -1.90 7.62 -15.65
CA LEU A 149 -1.14 7.25 -16.85
C LEU A 149 -1.31 5.76 -17.17
N LEU A 150 -1.11 4.89 -16.18
CA LEU A 150 -1.20 3.44 -16.36
C LEU A 150 -2.64 2.94 -16.62
N PHE A 151 -3.62 3.38 -15.83
CA PHE A 151 -4.98 2.81 -15.83
C PHE A 151 -6.03 3.65 -16.56
N HIS A 152 -5.63 4.75 -17.19
CA HIS A 152 -6.53 5.51 -18.06
C HIS A 152 -5.89 5.80 -19.41
N LYS A 153 -4.74 6.48 -19.44
CA LYS A 153 -4.14 6.88 -20.72
C LYS A 153 -3.57 5.70 -21.51
N LEU A 154 -2.69 4.91 -20.90
CA LEU A 154 -1.97 3.87 -21.62
C LEU A 154 -2.85 2.67 -21.95
N VAL A 155 -3.78 2.28 -21.08
CA VAL A 155 -4.76 1.22 -21.40
C VAL A 155 -5.61 1.53 -22.64
N LEU A 156 -5.84 2.80 -22.95
CA LEU A 156 -6.57 3.21 -24.16
C LEU A 156 -5.67 3.27 -25.41
N ALA A 157 -4.36 3.47 -25.23
CA ALA A 157 -3.40 3.63 -26.32
C ALA A 157 -2.67 2.33 -26.67
N THR A 158 -2.56 1.39 -25.73
CA THR A 158 -1.88 0.11 -25.93
C THR A 158 -2.82 -0.90 -26.61
N PRO A 159 -2.46 -1.43 -27.80
CA PRO A 159 -3.29 -2.43 -28.46
C PRO A 159 -3.29 -3.73 -27.67
N THR A 160 -4.47 -4.14 -27.19
CA THR A 160 -4.66 -5.39 -26.45
C THR A 160 -6.13 -5.84 -26.53
N ASP A 161 -6.35 -7.15 -26.52
CA ASP A 161 -7.69 -7.75 -26.53
C ASP A 161 -8.41 -7.65 -25.17
N TYR A 162 -7.73 -7.13 -24.14
CA TYR A 162 -8.28 -6.99 -22.80
C TYR A 162 -8.90 -5.59 -22.59
N ASP A 163 -10.23 -5.52 -22.56
CA ASP A 163 -10.93 -4.29 -22.23
C ASP A 163 -10.94 -4.07 -20.71
N PHE A 164 -9.96 -3.31 -20.22
CA PHE A 164 -9.77 -3.07 -18.79
C PHE A 164 -10.97 -2.41 -18.12
N ASP A 165 -11.60 -1.44 -18.77
CA ASP A 165 -12.69 -0.66 -18.17
C ASP A 165 -13.97 -1.50 -18.09
N LYS A 166 -14.30 -2.19 -19.19
CA LYS A 166 -15.42 -3.13 -19.23
C LYS A 166 -15.24 -4.25 -18.21
N LYS A 167 -14.04 -4.82 -18.08
CA LYS A 167 -13.77 -5.89 -17.12
C LYS A 167 -13.82 -5.40 -15.68
N PHE A 168 -13.27 -4.22 -15.38
CA PHE A 168 -13.40 -3.65 -14.05
C PHE A 168 -14.88 -3.42 -13.69
N LYS A 169 -15.69 -2.95 -14.65
CA LYS A 169 -17.12 -2.75 -14.47
C LYS A 169 -17.90 -4.04 -14.30
N GLU A 170 -17.59 -5.06 -15.09
CA GLU A 170 -18.19 -6.40 -14.98
C GLU A 170 -17.92 -7.02 -13.60
N TYR A 171 -16.69 -6.92 -13.11
CA TYR A 171 -16.28 -7.57 -11.86
C TYR A 171 -16.65 -6.81 -10.60
N PHE A 172 -16.63 -5.48 -10.67
CA PHE A 172 -16.69 -4.64 -9.49
C PHE A 172 -17.78 -3.58 -9.54
N GLY A 173 -18.51 -3.44 -10.65
CA GLY A 173 -19.61 -2.48 -10.78
C GLY A 173 -19.19 -1.02 -10.98
N LEU A 174 -17.90 -0.77 -11.21
CA LEU A 174 -17.35 0.57 -11.50
C LEU A 174 -16.51 0.54 -12.76
N THR A 175 -16.45 1.66 -13.46
CA THR A 175 -15.37 1.94 -14.42
C THR A 175 -14.08 2.25 -13.67
N LEU A 176 -12.94 2.17 -14.37
CA LEU A 176 -11.64 2.54 -13.82
C LEU A 176 -11.63 4.00 -13.36
N ILE A 177 -12.22 4.89 -14.16
CA ILE A 177 -12.26 6.31 -13.86
C ILE A 177 -13.16 6.62 -12.65
N GLU A 178 -14.29 5.92 -12.50
CA GLU A 178 -15.15 6.03 -11.31
C GLU A 178 -14.41 5.58 -10.05
N PHE A 179 -13.69 4.45 -10.12
CA PHE A 179 -12.92 3.94 -8.99
C PHE A 179 -11.79 4.89 -8.57
N MET A 180 -10.98 5.37 -9.53
CA MET A 180 -9.91 6.34 -9.29
C MET A 180 -10.46 7.64 -8.69
N SER A 181 -11.47 8.24 -9.33
CA SER A 181 -12.01 9.54 -8.94
C SER A 181 -12.67 9.48 -7.56
N THR A 182 -13.41 8.41 -7.28
CA THR A 182 -14.05 8.18 -5.99
C THR A 182 -13.01 8.03 -4.89
N GLY A 183 -11.99 7.18 -5.10
CA GLY A 183 -10.93 6.97 -4.12
C GLY A 183 -10.09 8.23 -3.85
N PHE A 184 -9.82 9.03 -4.88
CA PHE A 184 -9.16 10.33 -4.73
C PHE A 184 -10.01 11.32 -3.94
N ALA A 185 -11.32 11.39 -4.19
CA ALA A 185 -12.20 12.23 -3.40
C ALA A 185 -12.28 11.79 -1.93
N MET A 186 -12.35 10.48 -1.66
CA MET A 186 -12.29 9.95 -0.29
C MET A 186 -10.98 10.30 0.40
N TRP A 187 -9.85 10.20 -0.30
CA TRP A 187 -8.55 10.62 0.21
C TRP A 187 -8.50 12.12 0.54
N ILE A 188 -9.05 12.96 -0.35
CA ILE A 188 -9.12 14.42 -0.15
C ILE A 188 -10.01 14.75 1.05
N LEU A 189 -11.12 14.05 1.25
CA LEU A 189 -12.13 14.48 2.21
C LEU A 189 -12.03 13.80 3.58
N THR A 190 -11.35 12.66 3.68
CA THR A 190 -11.21 11.99 4.97
C THR A 190 -10.45 12.87 5.99
N ASN A 191 -10.97 12.93 7.20
CA ASN A 191 -10.34 13.54 8.38
C ASN A 191 -9.89 12.48 9.40
N GLY A 192 -9.71 11.22 8.95
CA GLY A 192 -9.49 10.07 9.81
C GLY A 192 -10.72 9.16 9.91
N THR A 193 -11.91 9.66 9.57
CA THR A 193 -13.10 8.85 9.33
C THR A 193 -13.70 9.10 7.95
N LEU A 194 -14.63 8.23 7.58
CA LEU A 194 -15.58 8.35 6.46
C LEU A 194 -16.93 7.94 7.03
N ASP A 195 -17.70 8.95 7.46
CA ASP A 195 -18.97 8.79 8.18
C ASP A 195 -20.20 8.97 7.28
N TYR A 196 -20.04 9.54 6.09
CA TYR A 196 -21.16 10.05 5.29
C TYR A 196 -20.83 10.10 3.81
N GLU A 197 -21.90 10.17 3.02
CA GLU A 197 -21.89 10.50 1.61
C GLU A 197 -21.06 11.76 1.39
N ILE A 198 -19.95 11.61 0.67
CA ILE A 198 -19.17 12.73 0.21
C ILE A 198 -20.08 13.59 -0.67
N LYS A 199 -20.37 14.80 -0.18
CA LYS A 199 -21.00 15.83 -1.00
C LYS A 199 -19.96 16.29 -2.01
N ASN A 200 -20.11 15.80 -3.24
CA ASN A 200 -19.28 16.28 -4.33
C ASN A 200 -19.77 17.67 -4.77
N GLU A 201 -19.00 18.69 -4.42
CA GLU A 201 -19.29 20.08 -4.80
C GLU A 201 -18.82 20.42 -6.22
N ILE A 202 -17.94 19.59 -6.80
CA ILE A 202 -17.41 19.75 -8.15
C ILE A 202 -18.44 19.24 -9.15
N LYS A 203 -19.10 20.15 -9.86
CA LYS A 203 -20.24 19.87 -10.77
C LYS A 203 -19.90 18.79 -11.79
N GLU A 204 -18.72 18.87 -12.38
CA GLU A 204 -18.21 17.98 -13.43
C GLU A 204 -18.01 16.56 -12.93
N LEU A 205 -17.80 16.35 -11.63
CA LEU A 205 -17.56 15.02 -11.07
C LEU A 205 -18.80 14.44 -10.38
N LYS A 206 -19.92 15.19 -10.29
CA LYS A 206 -21.12 14.75 -9.54
C LYS A 206 -21.71 13.44 -10.08
N HIS A 207 -21.59 13.21 -11.39
CA HIS A 207 -22.08 11.99 -12.03
C HIS A 207 -21.13 10.80 -11.85
N VAL A 208 -19.85 11.05 -11.51
CA VAL A 208 -18.82 10.03 -11.29
C VAL A 208 -18.75 9.62 -9.82
N ILE A 209 -18.85 10.61 -8.92
CA ILE A 209 -18.70 10.43 -7.48
C ILE A 209 -20.08 10.48 -6.86
N THR A 210 -20.83 9.39 -7.03
CA THR A 210 -22.17 9.20 -6.48
C THR A 210 -22.09 8.45 -5.15
N LEU A 211 -23.20 8.39 -4.42
CA LEU A 211 -23.31 7.55 -3.23
C LEU A 211 -23.03 6.08 -3.54
N GLU A 212 -23.49 5.61 -4.70
CA GLU A 212 -23.30 4.23 -5.13
C GLU A 212 -21.82 3.93 -5.39
N THR A 213 -21.11 4.80 -6.13
CA THR A 213 -19.69 4.59 -6.40
C THR A 213 -18.85 4.65 -5.14
N GLN A 214 -19.23 5.51 -4.19
CA GLN A 214 -18.62 5.56 -2.86
C GLN A 214 -18.80 4.26 -2.09
N ARG A 215 -20.02 3.70 -2.06
CA ARG A 215 -20.32 2.44 -1.35
C ARG A 215 -19.54 1.27 -1.94
N ILE A 216 -19.47 1.19 -3.27
CA ILE A 216 -18.72 0.14 -3.96
C ILE A 216 -17.21 0.30 -3.71
N PHE A 217 -16.66 1.52 -3.81
CA PHE A 217 -15.25 1.74 -3.51
C PHE A 217 -14.90 1.31 -2.08
N LEU A 218 -15.74 1.68 -1.10
CA LEU A 218 -15.54 1.29 0.30
C LEU A 218 -15.66 -0.21 0.51
N SER A 219 -16.62 -0.89 -0.12
CA SER A 219 -16.75 -2.35 0.02
C SER A 219 -15.51 -3.09 -0.50
N LEU A 220 -14.88 -2.57 -1.56
CA LEU A 220 -13.63 -3.09 -2.12
C LEU A 220 -12.39 -2.68 -1.33
N SER A 221 -12.49 -1.66 -0.48
CA SER A 221 -11.34 -1.01 0.19
C SER A 221 -11.43 -1.05 1.72
N CYS A 222 -12.38 -1.81 2.28
CA CYS A 222 -12.56 -1.94 3.71
C CYS A 222 -12.32 -3.37 4.21
N GLY A 223 -11.84 -3.45 5.45
CA GLY A 223 -11.68 -4.69 6.19
C GLY A 223 -12.32 -4.64 7.57
N THR A 224 -12.46 -5.81 8.18
CA THR A 224 -12.73 -5.95 9.61
C THR A 224 -11.43 -6.30 10.33
N PRO A 225 -11.29 -6.00 11.64
CA PRO A 225 -10.09 -6.34 12.40
C PRO A 225 -9.66 -7.81 12.25
N GLN A 226 -10.63 -8.72 12.15
CA GLN A 226 -10.37 -10.14 11.86
C GLN A 226 -9.72 -10.34 10.49
N ARG A 227 -10.28 -9.74 9.42
CA ARG A 227 -9.75 -9.88 8.05
C ARG A 227 -8.32 -9.37 7.93
N TYR A 228 -7.93 -8.33 8.67
CA TYR A 228 -6.53 -7.89 8.74
C TYR A 228 -5.61 -8.96 9.31
N ARG A 229 -6.02 -9.62 10.39
CA ARG A 229 -5.25 -10.69 11.02
C ARG A 229 -5.14 -11.91 10.10
N GLU A 230 -6.24 -12.31 9.46
CA GLU A 230 -6.27 -13.40 8.48
C GLU A 230 -5.35 -13.11 7.29
N PHE A 231 -5.39 -11.88 6.77
CA PHE A 231 -4.52 -11.47 5.67
C PHE A 231 -3.03 -11.55 6.04
N VAL A 232 -2.66 -11.07 7.24
CA VAL A 232 -1.25 -11.04 7.66
C VAL A 232 -0.74 -12.42 8.08
N ARG A 233 -1.54 -13.21 8.79
CA ARG A 233 -1.08 -14.44 9.47
C ARG A 233 -1.53 -15.73 8.77
N GLY A 234 -2.60 -15.70 7.98
CA GLY A 234 -3.19 -16.87 7.33
C GLY A 234 -4.12 -17.66 8.25
N ALA A 235 -4.12 -18.99 8.11
CA ALA A 235 -5.02 -19.88 8.86
C ALA A 235 -4.86 -19.81 10.39
N ASP A 236 -3.66 -19.52 10.88
CA ASP A 236 -3.35 -19.40 12.32
C ASP A 236 -3.42 -17.94 12.81
N TRP A 237 -4.41 -17.18 12.33
CA TRP A 237 -4.47 -15.73 12.60
C TRP A 237 -4.63 -15.33 14.06
N LYS A 238 -5.09 -16.27 14.89
CA LYS A 238 -5.24 -16.05 16.34
C LYS A 238 -3.89 -15.99 17.05
N THR A 239 -2.86 -16.62 16.49
CA THR A 239 -1.53 -16.70 17.09
C THR A 239 -0.63 -15.62 16.50
N PRO A 240 -0.09 -14.69 17.32
CA PRO A 240 0.91 -13.73 16.85
C PRO A 240 2.09 -14.42 16.17
N HIS A 241 2.45 -13.93 14.97
CA HIS A 241 3.61 -14.44 14.25
C HIS A 241 4.62 -13.32 14.04
N LYS A 242 5.70 -13.31 14.84
CA LYS A 242 6.72 -12.26 14.87
C LYS A 242 7.12 -11.72 13.49
N LEU A 243 7.57 -12.60 12.59
CA LEU A 243 8.02 -12.20 11.25
C LEU A 243 6.92 -11.54 10.41
N LYS A 244 5.75 -12.18 10.30
CA LYS A 244 4.61 -11.67 9.50
C LYS A 244 4.05 -10.39 10.10
N ASP A 245 3.86 -10.35 11.41
CA ASP A 245 3.31 -9.20 12.10
C ASP A 245 4.19 -7.96 11.94
N MET A 246 5.52 -8.12 12.00
CA MET A 246 6.47 -7.03 11.85
C MET A 246 6.72 -6.65 10.39
N TYR A 247 6.80 -7.63 9.49
CA TYR A 247 7.40 -7.43 8.17
C TYR A 247 6.51 -7.79 6.98
N ALA A 248 5.35 -8.44 7.18
CA ALA A 248 4.45 -8.70 6.05
C ALA A 248 4.02 -7.39 5.37
N LEU A 249 3.66 -7.48 4.09
CA LEU A 249 3.08 -6.35 3.35
C LEU A 249 2.02 -5.63 4.16
N GLU A 250 2.00 -4.31 4.05
CA GLU A 250 1.06 -3.49 4.79
C GLU A 250 -0.39 -3.77 4.36
N PRO A 251 -1.22 -4.41 5.22
CA PRO A 251 -2.58 -4.77 4.85
C PRO A 251 -3.45 -3.55 4.54
N LEU A 252 -3.11 -2.37 5.09
CA LEU A 252 -3.82 -1.14 4.76
C LEU A 252 -3.70 -0.74 3.28
N THR A 253 -2.72 -1.26 2.54
CA THR A 253 -2.61 -1.02 1.07
C THR A 253 -3.76 -1.65 0.28
N ILE A 254 -4.36 -2.73 0.79
CA ILE A 254 -5.49 -3.44 0.18
C ILE A 254 -6.80 -3.00 0.82
N MET A 255 -6.79 -2.87 2.13
CA MET A 255 -7.93 -2.43 2.92
C MET A 255 -7.55 -1.12 3.62
N PRO A 256 -7.59 0.04 2.99
CA PRO A 256 -7.24 1.30 3.65
C PRO A 256 -8.22 1.75 4.74
N ALA A 257 -9.45 1.22 4.70
CA ALA A 257 -10.51 1.54 5.65
C ALA A 257 -10.79 0.35 6.59
N VAL A 258 -11.17 0.66 7.83
CA VAL A 258 -11.59 -0.31 8.84
C VAL A 258 -13.03 -0.01 9.20
N LYS A 259 -13.93 -0.99 9.07
CA LYS A 259 -15.32 -0.84 9.49
C LYS A 259 -15.39 -0.79 11.02
N VAL A 260 -16.07 0.22 11.57
CA VAL A 260 -16.32 0.32 13.01
C VAL A 260 -17.41 -0.68 13.38
N GLU A 261 -17.09 -1.64 14.23
CA GLU A 261 -18.07 -2.58 14.77
C GLU A 261 -18.81 -1.98 15.97
N LYS A 262 -18.08 -1.26 16.83
CA LYS A 262 -18.63 -0.57 17.99
C LYS A 262 -17.73 0.61 18.37
N SER A 263 -18.33 1.76 18.69
CA SER A 263 -17.59 2.89 19.24
C SER A 263 -18.50 3.70 20.16
N SER A 264 -17.88 4.38 21.13
CA SER A 264 -18.57 5.36 21.99
C SER A 264 -18.76 6.72 21.31
N LYS A 265 -18.04 6.97 20.21
CA LYS A 265 -17.96 8.27 19.52
C LYS A 265 -18.37 8.21 18.05
N LEU A 266 -18.24 7.05 17.42
CA LEU A 266 -18.48 6.84 15.99
C LEU A 266 -19.73 5.99 15.78
N SER A 267 -20.42 6.23 14.67
CA SER A 267 -21.55 5.40 14.26
C SER A 267 -21.09 4.00 13.82
N SER A 268 -21.97 3.01 13.85
CA SER A 268 -21.68 1.67 13.30
C SER A 268 -21.57 1.65 11.77
N THR A 269 -21.96 2.74 11.11
CA THR A 269 -21.80 2.95 9.67
C THR A 269 -20.50 3.68 9.31
N THR A 270 -19.73 4.11 10.32
CA THR A 270 -18.46 4.82 10.12
C THR A 270 -17.37 3.87 9.68
N TYR A 271 -16.53 4.36 8.77
CA TYR A 271 -15.24 3.75 8.49
C TYR A 271 -14.13 4.61 9.06
N VAL A 272 -13.16 3.98 9.72
CA VAL A 272 -11.94 4.64 10.15
C VAL A 272 -10.86 4.46 9.09
N VAL A 273 -10.10 5.51 8.83
CA VAL A 273 -8.99 5.52 7.87
C VAL A 273 -7.70 5.82 8.64
N PRO A 274 -6.97 4.79 9.12
CA PRO A 274 -5.82 5.01 10.00
C PRO A 274 -4.66 5.74 9.31
N GLN A 275 -4.54 5.58 8.00
CA GLN A 275 -3.54 6.26 7.18
C GLN A 275 -4.14 6.59 5.81
N ALA A 276 -4.53 7.85 5.63
CA ALA A 276 -5.21 8.33 4.43
C ALA A 276 -4.44 8.02 3.15
N LYS A 277 -3.11 8.01 3.17
CA LYS A 277 -2.29 7.70 2.01
C LYS A 277 -2.65 6.37 1.35
N TYR A 278 -3.09 5.37 2.09
CA TYR A 278 -3.45 4.09 1.49
C TYR A 278 -4.76 4.13 0.69
N LEU A 279 -5.67 5.08 0.93
CA LEU A 279 -6.80 5.33 0.02
C LEU A 279 -6.28 5.76 -1.36
N LEU A 280 -5.23 6.59 -1.38
CA LEU A 280 -4.61 7.05 -2.61
C LEU A 280 -3.89 5.91 -3.34
N ASP A 281 -3.12 5.09 -2.61
CA ASP A 281 -2.44 3.92 -3.19
C ASP A 281 -3.46 2.89 -3.72
N ARG A 282 -4.58 2.70 -3.00
CA ARG A 282 -5.69 1.83 -3.40
C ARG A 282 -6.38 2.33 -4.67
N ALA A 283 -6.68 3.62 -4.73
CA ALA A 283 -7.28 4.25 -5.91
C ALA A 283 -6.36 4.24 -7.15
N SER A 284 -5.05 4.11 -6.95
CA SER A 284 -4.05 4.06 -8.03
C SER A 284 -3.64 2.60 -8.31
N SER A 285 -2.53 2.14 -7.74
CA SER A 285 -2.00 0.79 -7.93
C SER A 285 -2.93 -0.34 -7.46
N GLY A 286 -3.92 -0.06 -6.60
CA GLY A 286 -4.88 -1.06 -6.16
C GLY A 286 -5.72 -1.68 -7.28
N ILE A 287 -5.89 -0.98 -8.41
CA ILE A 287 -6.55 -1.49 -9.62
C ILE A 287 -5.81 -2.72 -10.15
N PHE A 288 -4.47 -2.68 -10.20
CA PHE A 288 -3.65 -3.80 -10.65
C PHE A 288 -3.95 -5.07 -9.86
N TYR A 289 -4.00 -4.94 -8.54
CA TYR A 289 -4.23 -6.06 -7.65
C TYR A 289 -5.67 -6.56 -7.74
N LEU A 290 -6.65 -5.66 -7.82
CA LEU A 290 -8.07 -6.04 -7.98
C LEU A 290 -8.31 -6.90 -9.23
N LEU A 291 -7.89 -6.40 -10.41
CA LEU A 291 -8.05 -7.15 -11.66
C LEU A 291 -7.19 -8.42 -11.67
N GLY A 292 -5.93 -8.29 -11.25
CA GLY A 292 -5.00 -9.41 -11.21
C GLY A 292 -5.46 -10.56 -10.32
N ASP A 293 -5.99 -10.25 -9.13
CA ASP A 293 -6.47 -11.27 -8.20
C ASP A 293 -7.80 -11.87 -8.67
N LYS A 294 -8.72 -11.06 -9.24
CA LYS A 294 -9.99 -11.57 -9.73
C LYS A 294 -9.84 -12.50 -10.94
N GLU A 295 -8.98 -12.14 -11.89
CA GLU A 295 -8.69 -12.98 -13.04
C GLU A 295 -8.00 -14.29 -12.64
N LYS A 296 -7.13 -14.23 -11.64
CA LYS A 296 -6.51 -15.43 -11.08
C LYS A 296 -7.55 -16.34 -10.43
N GLU A 297 -8.45 -15.79 -9.62
CA GLU A 297 -9.55 -16.52 -8.98
C GLU A 297 -10.44 -17.22 -10.02
N LEU A 298 -10.85 -16.49 -11.07
CA LEU A 298 -11.65 -17.03 -12.17
C LEU A 298 -10.91 -18.16 -12.89
N ALA A 299 -9.65 -17.95 -13.26
CA ALA A 299 -8.84 -18.96 -13.93
C ALA A 299 -8.66 -20.23 -13.08
N GLU A 300 -8.47 -20.09 -11.76
CA GLU A 300 -8.40 -21.21 -10.83
C GLU A 300 -9.72 -21.98 -10.74
N SER A 301 -10.85 -21.28 -10.70
CA SER A 301 -12.19 -21.90 -10.69
C SER A 301 -12.52 -22.69 -11.96
N GLU A 302 -11.95 -22.29 -13.09
CA GLU A 302 -12.07 -22.97 -14.39
C GLU A 302 -10.99 -24.04 -14.63
N GLY A 303 -10.13 -24.32 -13.64
CA GLY A 303 -9.03 -25.27 -13.78
C GLY A 303 -7.86 -24.79 -14.66
N LYS A 304 -7.87 -23.53 -15.11
CA LYS A 304 -6.83 -22.89 -15.93
C LYS A 304 -5.73 -22.25 -15.06
N LYS A 305 -5.14 -23.03 -14.14
CA LYS A 305 -4.11 -22.55 -13.21
C LYS A 305 -2.96 -21.84 -13.95
N GLY A 306 -2.59 -20.66 -13.46
CA GLY A 306 -1.49 -19.87 -14.01
C GLY A 306 -1.88 -18.94 -15.18
N LYS A 307 -3.11 -18.99 -15.69
CA LYS A 307 -3.60 -18.00 -16.66
C LYS A 307 -4.05 -16.72 -15.96
N ASN A 308 -3.69 -15.57 -16.52
CA ASN A 308 -4.15 -14.27 -16.06
C ASN A 308 -4.15 -13.29 -17.25
N PRO A 309 -5.26 -13.19 -18.01
CA PRO A 309 -5.31 -12.35 -19.21
C PRO A 309 -5.06 -10.88 -18.92
N PHE A 310 -5.53 -10.37 -17.76
CA PHE A 310 -5.21 -9.03 -17.30
C PHE A 310 -3.71 -8.80 -17.16
N ARG A 311 -2.97 -9.68 -16.47
CA ARG A 311 -1.52 -9.47 -16.25
C ARG A 311 -0.73 -9.51 -17.56
N ASN A 312 -1.16 -10.32 -18.52
CA ASN A 312 -0.55 -10.37 -19.84
C ASN A 312 -0.77 -9.05 -20.59
N ALA A 313 -2.01 -8.58 -20.67
CA ALA A 313 -2.35 -7.31 -21.30
C ALA A 313 -1.68 -6.12 -20.61
N PHE A 314 -1.70 -6.09 -19.28
CA PHE A 314 -1.06 -5.04 -18.49
C PHE A 314 0.47 -5.06 -18.63
N GLY A 315 1.07 -6.21 -18.97
CA GLY A 315 2.49 -6.29 -19.32
C GLY A 315 2.85 -5.35 -20.48
N MET A 316 2.00 -5.31 -21.51
CA MET A 316 2.18 -4.41 -22.66
C MET A 316 2.00 -2.94 -22.27
N VAL A 317 1.00 -2.64 -21.43
CA VAL A 317 0.76 -1.29 -20.89
C VAL A 317 1.96 -0.82 -20.07
N TYR A 318 2.52 -1.69 -19.23
CA TYR A 318 3.67 -1.39 -18.39
C TYR A 318 4.96 -1.24 -19.22
N ARG A 319 5.14 -2.03 -20.28
CA ARG A 319 6.21 -1.85 -21.27
C ARG A 319 6.13 -0.46 -21.91
N ALA A 320 4.95 -0.08 -22.41
CA ALA A 320 4.73 1.26 -23.00
C ALA A 320 5.05 2.39 -22.01
N TYR A 321 4.62 2.25 -20.75
CA TYR A 321 4.95 3.20 -19.68
C TYR A 321 6.47 3.34 -19.48
N VAL A 322 7.22 2.24 -19.45
CA VAL A 322 8.68 2.28 -19.33
C VAL A 322 9.30 2.93 -20.58
N GLY A 323 8.82 2.59 -21.78
CA GLY A 323 9.26 3.19 -23.03
C GLY A 323 9.10 4.72 -23.06
N GLU A 324 7.98 5.28 -22.59
CA GLU A 324 7.79 6.74 -22.47
C GLU A 324 8.84 7.40 -21.56
N HIS A 325 9.26 6.71 -20.50
CA HIS A 325 10.29 7.22 -19.58
C HIS A 325 11.71 7.06 -20.12
N LEU A 326 11.96 6.04 -20.93
CA LEU A 326 13.27 5.81 -21.54
C LEU A 326 13.46 6.67 -22.79
N SER A 327 12.42 6.98 -23.56
CA SER A 327 12.50 7.73 -24.83
C SER A 327 12.71 9.25 -24.70
N ILE A 328 13.28 9.74 -23.58
CA ILE A 328 13.46 11.18 -23.34
C ILE A 328 14.43 11.78 -24.36
N PRO A 329 13.98 12.72 -25.23
CA PRO A 329 14.83 13.26 -26.29
C PRO A 329 16.08 13.97 -25.77
N GLY A 330 17.19 13.82 -26.51
CA GLY A 330 18.42 14.59 -26.30
C GLY A 330 19.31 14.13 -25.14
N ARG A 331 19.02 12.98 -24.52
CA ARG A 331 19.90 12.37 -23.49
C ARG A 331 20.72 11.21 -24.02
N HIS A 332 20.07 10.36 -24.81
CA HIS A 332 20.62 9.11 -25.31
C HIS A 332 19.80 8.65 -26.51
N GLU A 333 20.33 7.71 -27.28
CA GLU A 333 19.58 7.01 -28.31
C GLU A 333 18.74 5.92 -27.64
N PHE A 334 17.43 5.92 -27.93
CA PHE A 334 16.48 4.94 -27.42
C PHE A 334 16.02 4.06 -28.57
N ILE A 335 16.06 2.75 -28.35
CA ILE A 335 15.72 1.74 -29.33
C ILE A 335 14.63 0.84 -28.73
N ASP A 336 13.52 0.70 -29.46
CA ASP A 336 12.45 -0.25 -29.14
C ASP A 336 12.69 -1.54 -29.91
N LEU A 337 13.31 -2.52 -29.25
CA LEU A 337 13.81 -3.72 -29.93
C LEU A 337 12.71 -4.63 -30.48
N ASP A 338 11.50 -4.59 -29.91
CA ASP A 338 10.37 -5.37 -30.45
C ASP A 338 9.74 -4.71 -31.68
N ASN A 339 9.81 -3.38 -31.78
CA ASN A 339 9.20 -2.62 -32.88
C ASN A 339 10.18 -2.29 -34.01
N ASP A 340 11.45 -2.05 -33.68
CA ASP A 340 12.48 -1.59 -34.61
C ASP A 340 13.19 -2.76 -35.32
N PHE A 341 13.10 -3.98 -34.79
CA PHE A 341 13.77 -5.15 -35.33
C PHE A 341 12.80 -6.29 -35.63
N VAL A 342 12.97 -6.91 -36.80
CA VAL A 342 12.32 -8.18 -37.12
C VAL A 342 13.17 -9.30 -36.53
N GLN A 343 12.67 -9.97 -35.49
CA GLN A 343 13.40 -11.04 -34.81
C GLN A 343 13.62 -12.24 -35.75
N THR A 344 14.87 -12.50 -36.13
CA THR A 344 15.22 -13.63 -37.02
C THR A 344 15.72 -14.87 -36.27
N ASP A 345 16.31 -14.71 -35.08
CA ASP A 345 16.68 -15.80 -34.17
C ASP A 345 16.95 -15.27 -32.75
N GLY A 346 16.66 -16.07 -31.71
CA GLY A 346 16.92 -15.74 -30.30
C GLY A 346 15.84 -14.86 -29.62
N LYS A 347 16.08 -14.48 -28.36
CA LYS A 347 15.22 -13.54 -27.61
C LYS A 347 15.91 -12.18 -27.53
N LEU A 348 15.15 -11.13 -27.83
CA LEU A 348 15.57 -9.75 -27.65
C LEU A 348 15.03 -9.22 -26.33
N PRO A 349 15.80 -8.37 -25.61
CA PRO A 349 15.24 -7.57 -24.53
C PRO A 349 14.24 -6.55 -25.09
N ASP A 350 13.36 -6.01 -24.24
CA ASP A 350 12.33 -5.06 -24.68
C ASP A 350 12.92 -3.76 -25.27
N PHE A 351 13.94 -3.17 -24.62
CA PHE A 351 14.52 -1.88 -25.02
C PHE A 351 16.05 -1.88 -24.94
N ALA A 352 16.66 -0.95 -25.68
CA ALA A 352 18.05 -0.55 -25.49
C ALA A 352 18.19 0.97 -25.38
N ILE A 353 19.12 1.40 -24.54
CA ILE A 353 19.62 2.78 -24.52
C ILE A 353 21.09 2.76 -24.92
N VAL A 354 21.47 3.59 -25.88
CA VAL A 354 22.85 3.78 -26.30
C VAL A 354 23.27 5.22 -26.01
N GLN A 355 24.36 5.38 -25.27
CA GLN A 355 24.98 6.67 -25.04
C GLN A 355 26.50 6.48 -25.10
N GLU A 356 27.13 7.14 -26.07
CA GLU A 356 28.57 7.02 -26.33
C GLU A 356 28.98 5.55 -26.59
N ASP A 357 29.82 4.97 -25.75
CA ASP A 357 30.30 3.59 -25.82
C ASP A 357 29.52 2.63 -24.90
N ILE A 358 28.46 3.10 -24.24
CA ILE A 358 27.66 2.32 -23.31
C ILE A 358 26.31 1.97 -23.93
N CYS A 359 26.03 0.67 -24.02
CA CYS A 359 24.71 0.13 -24.32
C CYS A 359 24.10 -0.52 -23.07
N ILE A 360 22.89 -0.10 -22.71
CA ILE A 360 22.12 -0.64 -21.59
C ILE A 360 20.87 -1.31 -22.15
N LEU A 361 20.73 -2.61 -21.87
CA LEU A 361 19.58 -3.41 -22.27
C LEU A 361 18.55 -3.46 -21.13
N PHE A 362 17.27 -3.33 -21.46
CA PHE A 362 16.17 -3.34 -20.51
C PHE A 362 15.18 -4.46 -20.81
N GLU A 363 14.91 -5.28 -19.79
CA GLU A 363 13.80 -6.24 -19.77
C GLU A 363 12.73 -5.75 -18.78
N VAL A 364 11.52 -5.56 -19.27
CA VAL A 364 10.39 -5.03 -18.52
C VAL A 364 9.50 -6.17 -18.02
N LYS A 365 9.41 -6.30 -16.70
CA LYS A 365 8.52 -7.25 -16.03
C LYS A 365 7.62 -6.53 -15.04
N THR A 366 6.35 -6.88 -15.03
CA THR A 366 5.36 -6.40 -14.04
C THR A 366 5.63 -6.98 -12.65
N SER A 367 6.29 -8.13 -12.55
CA SER A 367 6.88 -8.66 -11.31
C SER A 367 8.03 -9.62 -11.59
N LEU A 368 9.18 -9.39 -10.96
CA LEU A 368 10.36 -10.28 -11.01
C LEU A 368 10.41 -11.28 -9.85
N LEU A 369 9.86 -10.89 -8.70
CA LEU A 369 9.91 -11.67 -7.48
C LEU A 369 8.49 -11.84 -6.95
N ASN A 370 8.18 -13.04 -6.47
CA ASN A 370 6.95 -13.29 -5.74
C ASN A 370 6.86 -12.38 -4.48
N ILE A 371 5.65 -12.22 -3.94
CA ILE A 371 5.41 -11.31 -2.81
C ILE A 371 6.24 -11.68 -1.59
N ASP A 372 6.37 -12.98 -1.27
CA ASP A 372 7.09 -13.43 -0.08
C ASP A 372 8.60 -13.16 -0.18
N ALA A 373 9.19 -13.38 -1.36
CA ALA A 373 10.59 -13.09 -1.65
C ALA A 373 10.90 -11.59 -1.48
N ARG A 374 10.01 -10.73 -2.01
CA ARG A 374 10.10 -9.26 -1.84
C ARG A 374 9.86 -8.79 -0.42
N THR A 375 9.20 -9.61 0.40
CA THR A 375 8.74 -9.22 1.72
C THR A 375 9.72 -9.62 2.80
N TYR A 376 10.16 -10.87 2.77
CA TYR A 376 10.98 -11.42 3.83
C TYR A 376 12.46 -11.45 3.47
N PHE A 377 12.80 -11.30 2.18
CA PHE A 377 14.18 -11.33 1.65
C PHE A 377 14.96 -12.56 2.10
N GLU A 378 14.27 -13.67 2.37
CA GLU A 378 14.90 -14.91 2.81
C GLU A 378 15.77 -15.47 1.69
N LYS A 379 17.04 -15.75 2.01
CA LYS A 379 18.05 -16.17 1.03
C LYS A 379 17.58 -17.37 0.19
N GLN A 380 17.01 -18.40 0.81
CA GLN A 380 16.51 -19.58 0.10
C GLN A 380 15.37 -19.25 -0.87
N THR A 381 14.43 -18.40 -0.43
CA THR A 381 13.30 -17.95 -1.25
C THR A 381 13.79 -17.09 -2.43
N MET A 382 14.74 -16.19 -2.20
CA MET A 382 15.37 -15.37 -3.23
C MET A 382 16.15 -16.22 -4.24
N GLU A 383 16.99 -17.15 -3.78
CA GLU A 383 17.75 -18.05 -4.65
C GLU A 383 16.84 -18.95 -5.48
N LYS A 384 15.72 -19.42 -4.91
CA LYS A 384 14.72 -20.20 -5.64
C LYS A 384 14.07 -19.38 -6.75
N GLU A 385 13.71 -18.12 -6.48
CA GLU A 385 13.12 -17.22 -7.49
C GLU A 385 14.13 -16.86 -8.60
N VAL A 386 15.40 -16.64 -8.25
CA VAL A 386 16.48 -16.39 -9.21
C VAL A 386 16.66 -17.61 -10.13
N LYS A 387 16.77 -18.81 -9.54
CA LYS A 387 16.94 -20.09 -10.26
C LYS A 387 15.71 -20.52 -11.06
N ALA A 388 14.51 -20.12 -10.64
CA ALA A 388 13.27 -20.35 -11.38
C ALA A 388 13.19 -19.55 -12.70
N GLY A 389 14.21 -18.74 -12.99
CA GLY A 389 14.38 -18.09 -14.29
C GLY A 389 13.72 -16.72 -14.40
N ASN A 390 13.25 -16.12 -13.31
CA ASN A 390 12.78 -14.72 -13.35
C ASN A 390 13.92 -13.73 -13.55
N ILE A 391 15.14 -14.10 -13.15
CA ILE A 391 16.36 -13.28 -13.31
C ILE A 391 17.33 -13.91 -14.32
N GLN A 392 17.42 -15.24 -14.39
CA GLN A 392 18.28 -15.92 -15.37
C GLN A 392 17.87 -15.67 -16.83
N LYS A 393 16.58 -15.36 -17.11
CA LYS A 393 16.11 -14.93 -18.44
C LYS A 393 16.40 -13.46 -18.77
N ALA A 394 16.85 -12.67 -17.79
CA ALA A 394 17.21 -11.27 -17.97
C ALA A 394 18.73 -11.04 -17.99
N ILE A 395 19.53 -12.08 -17.67
CA ILE A 395 21.00 -12.05 -17.61
C ILE A 395 21.62 -12.94 -18.70
N ASN A 396 20.90 -13.95 -19.18
CA ASN A 396 21.27 -14.78 -20.34
C ASN A 396 20.32 -14.50 -21.49
#